data_AF-A0A7C9FA71-F1
#
_entry.id   AF-A0A7C9FA71-F1
#
_cell.length_a   1.000
_cell.length_b   1.000
_cell.length_c   1.000
_cell.angle_alpha   90.00
_cell.angle_beta   90.00
_cell.angle_gamma   90.00
#
_symmetry.space_group_name_H-M   'P 1'
#
loop_
_entity.id
_entity.type
_entity.pdbx_description
1 polymer ?
#
loop_
_entity_poly.entity_id
_entity_poly.type
_entity_poly.pdbx_seq_one_letter_code
_entity_poly.pdbx_strand_id
1 'polypeptide(L)'
;TYIVHMDKSLMPSVFSTHHQWYTSTIDSLSPASPTSLEDPKSSLSSSPKLLYSYDEALHGFSAHLSPSELQMLETHPAFVTAHKDVKGQVDTTRTTDFLSLNSKSGLWPASNYGHNVVVGLIDTGVWP
;
A
#
# COMPACT_ATOMS: atom_id res chain seq x y z
N THR A 1 -5.54 -0.27 -8.34
CA THR A 1 -4.61 -0.73 -7.29
C THR A 1 -5.37 -0.85 -5.99
N TYR A 2 -5.09 -1.90 -5.25
CA TYR A 2 -5.64 -2.14 -3.93
C TYR A 2 -4.51 -2.40 -2.95
N ILE A 3 -4.69 -1.98 -1.71
CA ILE A 3 -3.92 -2.39 -0.54
C ILE A 3 -4.73 -3.50 0.12
N VAL A 4 -4.15 -4.70 0.18
CA VAL A 4 -4.77 -5.92 0.70
C VAL A 4 -4.10 -6.28 2.02
N HIS A 5 -4.90 -6.54 3.05
CA HIS A 5 -4.47 -7.06 4.34
C HIS A 5 -4.65 -8.57 4.36
N MET A 6 -3.61 -9.27 4.85
CA MET A 6 -3.59 -10.72 4.93
C MET A 6 -3.34 -11.17 6.37
N ASP A 7 -3.96 -12.27 6.78
CA ASP A 7 -3.68 -12.91 8.06
C ASP A 7 -2.35 -13.67 7.98
N LYS A 8 -1.30 -13.04 8.49
CA LYS A 8 0.06 -13.59 8.56
C LYS A 8 0.15 -14.95 9.25
N SER A 9 -0.74 -15.24 10.22
CA SER A 9 -0.70 -16.51 10.95
C SER A 9 -1.05 -17.72 10.07
N LEU A 10 -1.71 -17.48 8.94
CA LEU A 10 -2.11 -18.49 7.96
C LEU A 10 -1.10 -18.68 6.83
N MET A 11 0.06 -18.01 6.89
CA MET A 11 1.14 -18.19 5.90
C MET A 11 1.58 -19.66 5.88
N PRO A 12 1.49 -20.35 4.72
CA PRO A 12 1.94 -21.73 4.62
C PRO A 12 3.46 -21.84 4.85
N SER A 13 3.89 -22.86 5.59
CA SER A 13 5.31 -23.09 5.93
C SER A 13 6.21 -23.42 4.74
N VAL A 14 5.63 -23.67 3.56
CA VAL A 14 6.39 -23.86 2.31
C VAL A 14 7.06 -22.57 1.82
N PHE A 15 6.53 -21.42 2.21
CA PHE A 15 7.11 -20.12 1.87
C PHE A 15 8.11 -19.70 2.95
N SER A 16 9.24 -19.11 2.54
CA SER A 16 10.23 -18.59 3.51
C SER A 16 10.00 -17.10 3.82
N THR A 17 9.30 -16.37 2.95
CA THR A 17 8.97 -14.96 3.15
C THR A 17 7.53 -14.66 2.73
N HIS A 18 6.94 -13.65 3.36
CA HIS A 18 5.60 -13.15 3.00
C HIS A 18 5.54 -12.70 1.54
N HIS A 19 6.62 -12.12 1.01
CA HIS A 19 6.70 -11.72 -0.38
C HIS A 19 6.50 -12.90 -1.35
N GLN A 20 7.13 -14.04 -1.09
CA GLN A 20 6.95 -15.24 -1.94
C GLN A 20 5.52 -15.76 -1.88
N TRP A 21 4.94 -15.79 -0.67
CA TRP A 21 3.56 -16.20 -0.48
C TRP A 21 2.60 -15.28 -1.25
N TYR A 22 2.72 -13.96 -1.09
CA TYR A 22 1.86 -13.00 -1.77
C TYR A 22 2.04 -12.99 -3.28
N THR A 23 3.27 -13.14 -3.80
CA THR A 23 3.51 -13.32 -5.24
C THR A 23 2.77 -14.55 -5.76
N SER A 24 2.88 -15.69 -5.06
CA SER A 24 2.16 -16.91 -5.44
C SER A 24 0.64 -16.74 -5.39
N THR A 25 0.12 -16.01 -4.40
CA THR A 25 -1.31 -15.69 -4.31
C THR A 25 -1.74 -14.85 -5.52
N ILE A 26 -0.98 -13.83 -5.90
CA ILE A 26 -1.27 -12.98 -7.06
C ILE A 26 -1.19 -13.76 -8.39
N ASP A 27 -0.16 -14.56 -8.57
CA ASP A 27 0.03 -15.35 -9.79
C ASP A 27 -1.13 -16.34 -10.01
N SER A 28 -1.71 -16.87 -8.92
CA SER A 28 -2.87 -17.77 -8.98
C SER A 28 -4.16 -17.11 -9.47
N LEU A 29 -4.24 -15.78 -9.44
CA LEU A 29 -5.38 -15.00 -9.93
C LEU A 29 -5.32 -14.76 -11.44
N SER A 30 -4.18 -14.98 -12.08
CA SER A 30 -4.05 -14.80 -13.53
C SER A 30 -4.88 -15.87 -14.25
N PRO A 31 -5.76 -15.50 -15.20
CA PRO A 31 -6.46 -16.49 -16.01
C PRO A 31 -5.44 -17.34 -16.78
N ALA A 32 -5.68 -18.64 -16.85
CA ALA A 32 -4.95 -19.52 -17.75
C ALA A 32 -5.13 -19.01 -19.19
N SER A 33 -4.02 -18.77 -19.90
CA SER A 33 -4.00 -18.21 -21.25
C SER A 33 -5.06 -18.85 -22.16
N PRO A 34 -5.97 -18.09 -22.78
CA PRO A 34 -6.82 -18.64 -23.83
C PRO A 34 -5.93 -18.94 -25.04
N THR A 35 -5.97 -20.19 -25.47
CA THR A 35 -5.50 -20.59 -26.78
C THR A 35 -6.41 -19.92 -27.82
N SER A 36 -5.81 -19.21 -28.79
CA SER A 36 -6.36 -18.82 -30.12
C SER A 36 -6.72 -17.34 -30.33
N LEU A 37 -5.95 -16.72 -31.24
CA LEU A 37 -6.31 -15.63 -32.17
C LEU A 37 -7.15 -14.47 -31.60
N GLU A 38 -6.51 -13.54 -30.89
CA GLU A 38 -7.17 -12.31 -30.44
C GLU A 38 -6.98 -11.12 -31.38
N ASP A 39 -8.09 -10.42 -31.62
CA ASP A 39 -8.18 -9.11 -32.24
C ASP A 39 -7.26 -8.07 -31.56
N PRO A 40 -6.56 -7.20 -32.30
CA PRO A 40 -5.59 -6.24 -31.76
C PRO A 40 -6.19 -5.06 -30.95
N LYS A 41 -7.45 -5.15 -30.51
CA LYS A 41 -8.16 -4.12 -29.72
C LYS A 41 -8.70 -4.59 -28.35
N SER A 42 -8.46 -5.84 -27.94
CA SER A 42 -8.94 -6.40 -26.65
C SER A 42 -7.91 -6.36 -25.50
N SER A 43 -6.77 -5.69 -25.67
CA SER A 43 -5.61 -5.75 -24.76
C SER A 43 -5.72 -4.94 -23.46
N LEU A 44 -6.93 -4.66 -22.95
CA LEU A 44 -7.12 -3.84 -21.73
C LEU A 44 -7.21 -4.64 -20.44
N SER A 45 -7.20 -5.99 -20.47
CA SER A 45 -7.11 -6.79 -19.25
C SER A 45 -5.65 -6.89 -18.79
N SER A 46 -5.19 -5.89 -18.04
CA SER A 46 -3.88 -5.97 -17.38
C SER A 46 -3.88 -7.13 -16.39
N SER A 47 -2.95 -8.07 -16.53
CA SER A 47 -2.75 -9.17 -15.57
C SER A 47 -2.56 -8.64 -14.14
N PRO A 48 -2.97 -9.43 -13.12
CA PRO A 48 -2.77 -9.03 -11.74
C PRO A 48 -1.27 -8.88 -11.48
N LYS A 49 -0.88 -7.82 -10.76
CA LYS A 49 0.53 -7.48 -10.54
C LYS A 49 0.78 -7.01 -9.13
N LEU A 50 1.67 -7.70 -8.42
CA LEU A 50 2.19 -7.28 -7.13
C LEU A 50 3.05 -6.01 -7.27
N LEU A 51 2.82 -5.02 -6.41
CA LEU A 51 3.58 -3.77 -6.36
C LEU A 51 4.53 -3.73 -5.17
N TYR A 52 3.99 -3.93 -3.97
CA TYR A 52 4.75 -3.94 -2.73
C TYR A 52 4.23 -5.00 -1.77
N SER A 53 5.10 -5.52 -0.91
CA SER A 53 4.74 -6.36 0.23
C SER A 53 5.04 -5.61 1.53
N TYR A 54 4.15 -5.74 2.50
CA TYR A 54 4.27 -5.13 3.82
C TYR A 54 4.41 -6.25 4.86
N ASP A 55 5.39 -6.12 5.76
CA ASP A 55 5.64 -7.11 6.81
C ASP A 55 5.88 -6.55 8.23
N GLU A 56 5.84 -5.23 8.41
CA GLU A 56 6.17 -4.60 9.70
C GLU A 56 4.94 -3.91 10.31
N ALA A 57 4.63 -2.69 9.86
CA ALA A 57 3.47 -1.93 10.33
C ALA A 57 2.13 -2.53 9.86
N LEU A 58 2.18 -3.39 8.84
CA LEU A 58 1.06 -4.06 8.22
C LEU A 58 1.54 -5.40 7.66
N HIS A 59 0.70 -6.43 7.70
CA HIS A 59 0.90 -7.67 6.93
C HIS A 59 -0.05 -7.72 5.74
N GLY A 60 0.51 -7.71 4.54
CA GLY A 60 -0.26 -7.71 3.31
C GLY A 60 0.54 -7.18 2.14
N PHE A 61 -0.15 -6.70 1.11
CA PHE A 61 0.49 -6.22 -0.11
C PHE A 61 -0.34 -5.17 -0.84
N SER A 62 0.30 -4.45 -1.76
CA SER A 62 -0.42 -3.66 -2.76
C SER A 62 -0.27 -4.29 -4.13
N ALA A 63 -1.36 -4.29 -4.91
CA ALA A 63 -1.40 -4.91 -6.23
C ALA A 63 -2.31 -4.16 -7.19
N HIS A 64 -2.00 -4.25 -8.48
CA HIS A 64 -2.99 -4.03 -9.53
C HIS A 64 -3.87 -5.26 -9.62
N LEU A 65 -5.17 -5.08 -9.36
CA LEU A 65 -6.20 -6.09 -9.50
C LEU A 65 -7.38 -5.47 -10.25
N SER A 66 -7.99 -6.26 -11.12
CA SER A 66 -9.34 -6.01 -11.62
C SER A 66 -10.38 -6.26 -10.52
N PRO A 67 -11.62 -5.75 -10.66
CA PRO A 67 -12.68 -6.04 -9.70
C PRO A 67 -12.97 -7.55 -9.54
N SER A 68 -12.89 -8.32 -10.62
CA SER A 68 -13.08 -9.78 -10.59
C SER A 68 -11.94 -10.50 -9.88
N GLU A 69 -10.69 -10.08 -10.10
CA GLU A 69 -9.52 -10.64 -9.39
C GLU A 69 -9.58 -10.33 -7.90
N LEU A 70 -10.04 -9.13 -7.52
CA LEU A 70 -10.26 -8.80 -6.11
C LEU A 70 -11.34 -9.69 -5.50
N GLN A 71 -12.47 -9.89 -6.20
CA GLN A 71 -13.54 -10.77 -5.72
C GLN A 71 -13.07 -12.22 -5.55
N MET A 72 -12.20 -12.71 -6.45
CA MET A 72 -11.56 -14.02 -6.28
C MET A 72 -10.66 -14.05 -5.04
N LEU A 73 -9.86 -13.00 -4.84
CA LEU A 73 -8.95 -12.88 -3.71
C LEU A 73 -9.70 -12.80 -2.36
N GLU A 74 -10.88 -12.18 -2.32
CA GLU A 74 -11.75 -12.12 -1.12
C GLU A 74 -12.17 -13.51 -0.62
N THR A 75 -12.12 -14.53 -1.48
CA THR A 75 -12.41 -15.92 -1.08
C THR A 75 -11.21 -16.63 -0.44
N HIS A 76 -10.02 -16.05 -0.49
CA HIS A 76 -8.82 -16.65 0.05
C HIS A 76 -8.91 -16.71 1.60
N PRO A 77 -8.62 -17.86 2.25
CA PRO A 77 -8.80 -18.01 3.70
C PRO A 77 -8.02 -16.99 4.56
N ALA A 78 -6.88 -16.55 4.06
CA ALA A 78 -6.05 -15.53 4.73
C ALA A 78 -6.39 -14.08 4.35
N PHE A 79 -7.40 -13.83 3.51
CA PHE A 79 -7.83 -12.47 3.20
C PHE A 79 -8.49 -11.84 4.42
N VAL A 80 -8.11 -10.61 4.76
CA VAL A 80 -8.72 -9.85 5.86
C VAL A 80 -9.57 -8.71 5.32
N THR A 81 -8.96 -7.78 4.59
CA THR A 81 -9.64 -6.65 3.95
C THR A 81 -8.87 -6.18 2.72
N ALA A 82 -9.53 -5.40 1.86
CA ALA A 82 -8.87 -4.64 0.81
C ALA A 82 -9.43 -3.23 0.73
N HIS A 83 -8.55 -2.27 0.45
CA HIS A 83 -8.90 -0.88 0.23
C HIS A 83 -8.33 -0.41 -1.10
N LYS A 84 -9.11 0.39 -1.83
CA LYS A 84 -8.60 1.02 -3.04
C LYS A 84 -7.47 1.97 -2.65
N ASP A 85 -6.35 1.88 -3.35
CA ASP A 85 -5.24 2.82 -3.17
C ASP A 85 -5.63 4.19 -3.75
N VAL A 86 -5.49 5.24 -2.94
CA VAL A 86 -5.92 6.61 -3.26
C VAL A 86 -4.76 7.56 -3.02
N LYS A 87 -4.57 8.50 -3.95
CA LYS A 87 -3.57 9.55 -3.80
C LYS A 87 -3.99 10.50 -2.67
N GLY A 88 -3.10 10.75 -1.73
CA GLY A 88 -3.27 11.80 -0.73
C GLY A 88 -3.29 13.19 -1.38
N GLN A 89 -4.05 14.11 -0.78
CA GLN A 89 -4.05 15.53 -1.14
C GLN A 89 -3.19 16.30 -0.14
N VAL A 90 -2.40 17.26 -0.63
CA VAL A 90 -1.59 18.12 0.23
C VAL A 90 -2.49 19.17 0.87
N ASP A 91 -2.49 19.23 2.21
CA ASP A 91 -3.30 20.19 2.96
C ASP A 91 -2.64 21.58 3.08
N THR A 92 -1.30 21.64 3.06
CA THR A 92 -0.55 22.88 3.20
C THR A 92 0.83 22.81 2.57
N THR A 93 1.36 23.95 2.15
CA THR A 93 2.78 24.16 1.80
C THR A 93 3.51 25.00 2.85
N ARG A 94 2.83 25.39 3.94
CA ARG A 94 3.35 26.26 5.01
C ARG A 94 3.09 25.63 6.38
N THR A 95 3.79 24.53 6.67
CA THR A 95 3.61 23.69 7.87
C THR A 95 3.69 24.48 9.18
N THR A 96 4.62 25.44 9.30
CA THR A 96 4.78 26.26 10.51
C THR A 96 3.53 27.07 10.82
N ASP A 97 2.95 27.71 9.80
CA ASP A 97 1.73 28.51 9.97
C ASP A 97 0.50 27.62 10.18
N PHE A 98 0.38 26.52 9.42
CA PHE A 98 -0.71 25.55 9.55
C PHE A 98 -0.80 24.97 10.95
N LEU A 99 0.35 24.63 11.55
CA LEU A 99 0.44 24.12 12.93
C LEU A 99 0.51 25.24 13.99
N SER A 100 0.43 26.51 13.58
CA SER A 100 0.54 27.69 14.47
C SER A 100 1.81 27.67 15.35
N LEU A 101 2.92 27.18 14.81
CA LEU A 101 4.20 27.11 15.51
C LEU A 101 4.85 28.48 15.56
N ASN A 102 5.30 28.88 16.75
CA ASN A 102 5.84 30.23 16.99
C ASN A 102 7.04 30.17 17.95
N SER A 103 8.07 30.98 17.71
CA SER A 103 9.31 30.95 18.50
C SER A 103 9.16 31.53 19.91
N LYS A 104 8.15 32.38 20.14
CA LYS A 104 7.93 33.09 21.40
C LYS A 104 6.78 32.53 22.23
N SER A 105 5.89 31.76 21.63
CA SER A 105 4.69 31.22 22.28
C SER A 105 4.22 29.90 21.63
N GLY A 106 3.29 29.20 22.27
CA GLY A 106 2.71 27.97 21.71
C GLY A 106 3.60 26.73 21.85
N LEU A 107 3.43 25.78 20.93
CA LEU A 107 3.97 24.42 21.06
C LEU A 107 5.50 24.37 21.11
N TRP A 108 6.21 25.25 20.41
CA TRP A 108 7.68 25.25 20.40
C TRP A 108 8.27 25.57 21.79
N PRO A 109 8.04 26.73 22.42
CA PRO A 109 8.51 26.96 23.79
C PRO A 109 7.97 25.93 24.79
N ALA A 110 6.71 25.52 24.66
CA ALA A 110 6.08 24.56 25.58
C ALA A 110 6.72 23.15 25.51
N SER A 111 7.26 22.76 24.36
CA SER A 111 7.96 21.48 24.16
C SER A 111 9.47 21.59 24.33
N ASN A 112 9.99 22.70 24.89
CA ASN A 112 11.42 23.01 24.92
C ASN A 112 12.06 22.88 23.53
N TYR A 113 11.36 23.40 22.51
CA TYR A 113 11.74 23.37 21.10
C TYR A 113 12.02 21.97 20.55
N GLY A 114 11.38 20.94 21.12
CA GLY A 114 11.57 19.55 20.71
C GLY A 114 12.91 18.95 21.18
N HIS A 115 13.51 19.47 22.25
CA HIS A 115 14.74 18.91 22.81
C HIS A 115 14.56 17.41 23.12
N ASN A 116 15.49 16.57 22.62
CA ASN A 116 15.47 15.10 22.71
C ASN A 116 14.23 14.43 22.06
N VAL A 117 13.63 15.06 21.05
CA VAL A 117 12.54 14.50 20.26
C VAL A 117 12.95 14.38 18.80
N VAL A 118 12.56 13.27 18.15
CA VAL A 118 12.68 13.09 16.69
C VAL A 118 11.31 13.30 16.06
N VAL A 119 11.24 14.17 15.05
CA VAL A 119 10.02 14.44 14.29
C VAL A 119 10.19 13.91 12.87
N GLY A 120 9.39 12.90 12.51
CA GLY A 120 9.29 12.43 11.13
C GLY A 120 8.26 13.25 10.36
N LEU A 121 8.62 13.71 9.17
CA LEU A 121 7.73 14.43 8.26
C LEU A 121 7.60 13.67 6.94
N ILE A 122 6.37 13.38 6.53
CA ILE A 122 6.05 12.84 5.21
C ILE A 122 5.50 14.01 4.39
N ASP A 123 6.28 14.47 3.41
CA ASP A 123 5.95 15.60 2.56
C ASP A 123 6.30 15.26 1.10
N THR A 124 5.85 16.11 0.17
CA THR A 124 6.18 16.10 -1.26
C THR A 124 7.66 16.28 -1.57
N GLY A 125 8.47 16.66 -0.57
CA GLY A 125 9.92 16.84 -0.66
C GLY A 125 10.34 18.23 -0.21
N VAL A 126 11.57 18.34 0.31
CA VAL A 126 12.19 19.63 0.65
C VAL A 126 13.31 19.90 -0.36
N TRP A 127 13.30 21.05 -1.03
CA TRP A 127 14.43 21.51 -1.82
C TRP A 127 15.30 22.47 -0.96
N PRO A 128 16.62 22.26 -0.86
CA PRO A 128 17.51 23.02 0.02
C PRO A 128 17.80 24.44 -0.46
#